data_AF-A0A8C6WK08-F1
#
_entry.id   AF-A0A8C6WK08-F1
#
_cell.length_a   1.000
_cell.length_b   1.000
_cell.length_c   1.000
_cell.angle_alpha   90.00
_cell.angle_beta   90.00
_cell.angle_gamma   90.00
#
_symmetry.space_group_name_H-M   'P 1'
#
loop_
_entity.id
_entity.type
_entity.pdbx_description
1 polymer ?
#
loop_
_entity_poly.entity_id
_entity_poly.type
_entity_poly.pdbx_seq_one_letter_code
_entity_poly.pdbx_strand_id
1 'polypeptide(L)'
;VIRNGSRSCREWLKGDTQRGCVCLYGGSVDTQPSASGAQSSSTPQNDLQLVLCTTNTTVQELCTQRGGKALYVQLHGDLVRRLDSSERPLQMVYEYLTAMGYSDPARIQQEAANSDLSCLIRFYSGEPTRALLLKGVFSVRKGKTQLHKWTERQVILCGTCLIVASVKDSLTGKMHIMPLIGGKVEEVKRRSHCLMFSSAGSQAQTYYVNFDTLADYQRWHRKASKVVSQTVSLVDLSCYSLETVSEYLFYSQDITHLNLRHNFMSLEGPGSLINLPR
;
A
#
# COMPACT_ATOMS: atom_id res chain seq x y z
N VAL A 1 27.82 -11.26 -3.41
CA VAL A 1 26.55 -11.25 -4.19
C VAL A 1 26.71 -12.22 -5.36
N ILE A 2 26.24 -13.46 -5.22
CA ILE A 2 26.32 -14.45 -6.30
C ILE A 2 25.10 -14.21 -7.20
N ARG A 3 25.33 -13.83 -8.47
CA ARG A 3 24.26 -13.69 -9.47
C ARG A 3 23.70 -15.08 -9.79
N ASN A 4 22.39 -15.24 -9.65
CA ASN A 4 21.73 -16.51 -9.85
C ASN A 4 21.80 -16.92 -11.34
N GLY A 5 22.31 -18.14 -11.59
CA GLY A 5 22.53 -18.68 -12.94
C GLY A 5 23.90 -19.36 -13.12
N SER A 6 24.88 -19.06 -12.26
CA SER A 6 26.20 -19.71 -12.30
C SER A 6 26.13 -21.18 -11.85
N ARG A 7 27.01 -22.02 -12.39
CA ARG A 7 27.18 -23.43 -11.99
C ARG A 7 27.38 -23.56 -10.46
N SER A 8 28.12 -22.62 -9.89
CA SER A 8 28.40 -22.50 -8.46
C SER A 8 27.14 -22.28 -7.59
N CYS A 9 26.13 -21.54 -8.06
CA CYS A 9 24.84 -21.41 -7.34
C CYS A 9 24.12 -22.77 -7.22
N ARG A 10 24.09 -23.56 -8.30
CA ARG A 10 23.41 -24.86 -8.31
C ARG A 10 24.12 -25.88 -7.43
N GLU A 11 25.45 -25.85 -7.43
CA GLU A 11 26.27 -26.68 -6.55
C GLU A 11 26.09 -26.28 -5.07
N TRP A 12 26.00 -24.98 -4.78
CA TRP A 12 25.75 -24.49 -3.43
C TRP A 12 24.39 -24.97 -2.88
N LEU A 13 23.35 -24.95 -3.70
CA LEU A 13 22.01 -25.45 -3.36
C LEU A 13 22.02 -26.98 -3.15
N LYS A 14 22.64 -27.74 -4.06
CA LYS A 14 22.70 -29.21 -3.96
C LYS A 14 23.51 -29.72 -2.77
N GLY A 15 24.42 -28.90 -2.23
CA GLY A 15 25.30 -29.31 -1.13
C GLY A 15 24.60 -29.46 0.23
N ASP A 16 23.41 -28.87 0.41
CA ASP A 16 22.70 -28.87 1.70
C ASP A 16 21.22 -28.53 1.48
N THR A 17 20.31 -29.39 1.95
CA THR A 17 18.86 -29.22 1.77
C THR A 17 18.29 -28.04 2.54
N GLN A 18 19.03 -27.51 3.52
CA GLN A 18 18.67 -26.30 4.27
C GLN A 18 18.97 -25.01 3.52
N ARG A 19 19.56 -25.08 2.32
CA ARG A 19 19.87 -23.92 1.47
C ARG A 19 18.79 -23.72 0.42
N GLY A 20 18.53 -22.48 0.07
CA GLY A 20 17.50 -22.16 -0.90
C GLY A 20 17.55 -20.72 -1.36
N CYS A 21 16.43 -20.29 -1.91
CA CYS A 21 16.23 -18.92 -2.33
C CYS A 21 14.82 -18.44 -2.02
N VAL A 22 14.69 -17.14 -1.80
CA VAL A 22 13.40 -16.47 -1.63
C VAL A 22 13.28 -15.37 -2.69
N CYS A 23 12.11 -15.28 -3.31
CA CYS A 23 11.75 -14.22 -4.25
C CYS A 23 11.24 -13.00 -3.49
N LEU A 24 11.97 -11.88 -3.54
CA LEU A 24 11.55 -10.59 -3.00
C LEU A 24 11.00 -9.69 -4.11
N TYR A 25 9.82 -9.17 -3.92
CA TYR A 25 9.19 -8.18 -4.78
C TYR A 25 9.47 -6.76 -4.26
N GLY A 26 9.90 -5.84 -5.13
CA GLY A 26 10.01 -4.43 -4.75
C GLY A 26 8.65 -3.81 -4.40
N GLY A 27 8.58 -3.00 -3.34
CA GLY A 27 7.34 -2.39 -2.80
C GLY A 27 6.61 -1.36 -3.69
N SER A 28 6.84 -1.34 -5.01
CA SER A 28 6.18 -0.43 -5.97
C SER A 28 5.25 -1.17 -6.94
N VAL A 29 4.44 -2.11 -6.44
CA VAL A 29 3.48 -2.83 -7.28
C VAL A 29 2.05 -2.44 -6.88
N ASP A 30 1.47 -1.52 -7.65
CA ASP A 30 0.02 -1.33 -7.72
C ASP A 30 -0.61 -2.69 -8.07
N THR A 31 -1.18 -3.35 -7.07
CA THR A 31 -1.80 -4.66 -7.26
C THR A 31 -3.24 -4.43 -7.76
N GLN A 32 -3.41 -4.16 -9.06
CA GLN A 32 -4.67 -4.46 -9.75
C GLN A 32 -4.46 -5.67 -10.67
N PRO A 33 -5.41 -6.64 -10.70
CA PRO A 33 -5.44 -7.62 -11.78
C PRO A 33 -5.87 -6.92 -13.07
N SER A 34 -4.93 -6.77 -14.02
CA SER A 34 -5.19 -6.23 -15.34
C SER A 34 -5.94 -7.25 -16.19
N ALA A 35 -7.23 -7.02 -16.42
CA ALA A 35 -7.95 -7.67 -17.51
C ALA A 35 -7.58 -7.01 -18.85
N SER A 36 -6.76 -7.72 -19.63
CA SER A 36 -6.59 -7.72 -21.09
C SER A 36 -6.84 -6.43 -21.91
N GLY A 37 -5.80 -6.00 -22.65
CA GLY A 37 -5.96 -5.18 -23.87
C GLY A 37 -4.67 -4.53 -24.43
N ALA A 38 -3.98 -5.27 -25.31
CA ALA A 38 -3.06 -4.82 -26.40
C ALA A 38 -1.84 -3.90 -26.12
N GLN A 39 -0.67 -4.56 -26.13
CA GLN A 39 0.64 -4.21 -26.73
C GLN A 39 1.07 -2.73 -26.91
N SER A 40 2.04 -2.32 -26.09
CA SER A 40 3.27 -1.65 -26.54
C SER A 40 4.43 -2.05 -25.62
N SER A 41 5.53 -2.48 -26.23
CA SER A 41 6.71 -3.08 -25.59
C SER A 41 7.48 -2.13 -24.69
N SER A 42 7.14 -2.12 -23.41
CA SER A 42 8.08 -1.94 -22.30
C SER A 42 7.56 -2.76 -21.13
N THR A 43 8.10 -3.97 -20.97
CA THR A 43 7.86 -4.79 -19.78
C THR A 43 8.09 -3.92 -18.54
N PRO A 44 7.09 -3.71 -17.65
CA PRO A 44 7.38 -3.17 -16.34
C PRO A 44 8.27 -4.23 -15.68
N GLN A 45 9.55 -3.91 -15.57
CA GLN A 45 10.54 -4.77 -14.99
C GLN A 45 10.16 -4.92 -13.52
N ASN A 46 9.37 -5.95 -13.20
CA ASN A 46 9.12 -6.36 -11.83
C ASN A 46 10.50 -6.44 -11.17
N ASP A 47 10.73 -5.60 -10.15
CA ASP A 47 11.99 -5.55 -9.40
C ASP A 47 12.05 -6.78 -8.47
N LEU A 48 12.05 -7.95 -9.10
CA LEU A 48 11.94 -9.28 -8.53
C LEU A 48 13.37 -9.74 -8.25
N GLN A 49 13.75 -9.70 -6.99
CA GLN A 49 15.09 -10.04 -6.55
C GLN A 49 15.10 -11.39 -5.86
N LEU A 50 15.83 -12.34 -6.44
CA LEU A 50 16.07 -13.62 -5.80
C LEU A 50 17.19 -13.49 -4.76
N VAL A 51 16.95 -13.97 -3.54
CA VAL A 51 17.91 -13.92 -2.44
C VAL A 51 18.24 -15.32 -1.97
N LEU A 52 19.52 -15.70 -2.10
CA LEU A 52 20.02 -16.96 -1.56
C LEU A 52 20.08 -16.85 -0.03
N CYS A 53 19.55 -17.86 0.64
CA CYS A 53 19.47 -17.91 2.10
C CYS A 53 19.40 -19.37 2.57
N THR A 54 19.48 -19.55 3.87
CA THR A 54 19.27 -20.84 4.54
C THR A 54 17.99 -20.80 5.36
N THR A 55 17.50 -21.97 5.79
CA THR A 55 16.35 -22.09 6.69
C THR A 55 16.57 -21.38 8.02
N ASN A 56 17.82 -21.16 8.43
CA ASN A 56 18.16 -20.39 9.63
C ASN A 56 18.30 -18.88 9.39
N THR A 57 18.31 -18.44 8.13
CA THR A 57 18.48 -17.02 7.82
C THR A 57 17.25 -16.24 8.25
N THR A 58 17.47 -15.26 9.11
CA THR A 58 16.41 -14.42 9.70
C THR A 58 16.07 -13.22 8.82
N VAL A 59 14.89 -12.64 9.04
CA VAL A 59 14.48 -11.36 8.44
C VAL A 59 15.49 -10.26 8.75
N GLN A 60 16.01 -10.19 9.99
CA GLN A 60 17.02 -9.20 10.38
C GLN A 60 18.27 -9.27 9.50
N GLU A 61 18.77 -10.48 9.23
CA GLU A 61 19.94 -10.68 8.38
C GLU A 61 19.66 -10.25 6.94
N LEU A 62 18.49 -10.62 6.39
CA LEU A 62 18.08 -10.22 5.05
C LEU A 62 17.90 -8.71 4.92
N CYS A 63 17.29 -8.06 5.91
CA CYS A 63 17.12 -6.61 5.98
C CYS A 63 18.48 -5.90 5.99
N THR A 64 19.42 -6.38 6.82
CA THR A 64 20.77 -5.80 6.93
C THR A 64 21.51 -5.85 5.60
N GLN A 65 21.39 -6.95 4.86
CA GLN A 65 22.00 -7.11 3.53
C GLN A 65 21.35 -6.23 2.45
N ARG A 66 20.18 -5.64 2.72
CA ARG A 66 19.30 -4.97 1.74
C ARG A 66 18.95 -3.53 2.13
N GLY A 67 19.76 -2.89 2.97
CA GLY A 67 19.59 -1.48 3.33
C GLY A 67 18.46 -1.22 4.34
N GLY A 68 18.14 -2.19 5.19
CA GLY A 68 17.27 -2.02 6.36
C GLY A 68 15.77 -1.95 6.07
N LYS A 69 15.33 -2.25 4.84
CA LYS A 69 13.89 -2.27 4.51
C LYS A 69 13.19 -3.45 5.20
N ALA A 70 12.06 -3.18 5.85
CA ALA A 70 11.20 -4.23 6.41
C ALA A 70 10.72 -5.21 5.33
N LEU A 71 10.55 -6.48 5.73
CA LEU A 71 10.02 -7.53 4.86
C LEU A 71 8.56 -7.81 5.19
N TYR A 72 7.79 -8.13 4.16
CA TYR A 72 6.38 -8.47 4.28
C TYR A 72 6.11 -9.80 3.59
N VAL A 73 5.09 -10.53 4.03
CA VAL A 73 4.64 -11.80 3.44
C VAL A 73 3.17 -11.75 3.04
N GLN A 74 2.85 -12.35 1.90
CA GLN A 74 1.49 -12.60 1.44
C GLN A 74 1.30 -14.10 1.18
N LEU A 75 0.27 -14.70 1.77
CA LEU A 75 -0.10 -16.10 1.58
C LEU A 75 -1.39 -16.17 0.75
N HIS A 76 -1.46 -17.06 -0.23
CA HIS A 76 -2.63 -17.34 -1.10
C HIS A 76 -3.29 -16.12 -1.74
N GLY A 77 -2.56 -15.01 -1.92
CA GLY A 77 -3.12 -13.75 -2.39
C GLY A 77 -3.96 -12.98 -1.34
N ASP A 78 -3.91 -13.40 -0.08
CA ASP A 78 -4.64 -12.79 1.05
C ASP A 78 -3.96 -11.47 1.53
N LEU A 79 -4.21 -11.09 2.78
CA LEU A 79 -3.58 -9.98 3.47
C LEU A 79 -2.06 -10.10 3.48
N VAL A 80 -1.41 -8.96 3.26
CA VAL A 80 0.05 -8.85 3.35
C VAL A 80 0.40 -8.44 4.76
N ARG A 81 1.26 -9.14 5.49
CA ARG A 81 1.68 -8.71 6.84
C ARG A 81 3.16 -8.45 6.89
N ARG A 82 3.60 -7.59 7.81
CA ARG A 82 5.03 -7.46 8.10
C ARG A 82 5.54 -8.71 8.79
N LEU A 83 6.79 -9.06 8.50
CA LEU A 83 7.51 -10.12 9.17
C LEU A 83 8.29 -9.56 10.37
N ASP A 84 8.34 -10.34 11.45
CA ASP A 84 9.18 -10.06 12.62
C ASP A 84 10.66 -10.34 12.32
N SER A 85 11.55 -9.65 13.04
CA SER A 85 13.00 -9.71 12.81
C SER A 85 13.60 -11.12 12.97
N SER A 86 13.01 -11.95 13.84
CA SER A 86 13.43 -13.33 14.11
C SER A 86 12.82 -14.36 13.16
N GLU A 87 11.81 -14.00 12.37
CA GLU A 87 11.20 -14.93 11.42
C GLU A 87 12.20 -15.34 10.33
N ARG A 88 11.98 -16.52 9.75
CA ARG A 88 12.91 -17.18 8.83
C ARG A 88 12.21 -17.45 7.50
N PRO A 89 12.32 -16.56 6.49
CA PRO A 89 11.50 -16.63 5.29
C PRO A 89 11.59 -17.94 4.52
N LEU A 90 12.80 -18.53 4.38
CA LEU A 90 12.96 -19.82 3.71
C LEU A 90 12.34 -20.97 4.51
N GLN A 91 12.48 -20.95 5.84
CA GLN A 91 11.86 -21.94 6.71
C GLN A 91 10.32 -21.89 6.60
N MET A 92 9.73 -20.69 6.53
CA MET A 92 8.29 -20.54 6.32
C MET A 92 7.82 -21.18 5.01
N VAL A 93 8.60 -21.03 3.94
CA VAL A 93 8.31 -21.70 2.64
C VAL A 93 8.38 -23.21 2.80
N TYR A 94 9.39 -23.73 3.51
CA TYR A 94 9.56 -25.17 3.72
C TYR A 94 8.45 -25.76 4.59
N GLU A 95 8.07 -25.08 5.66
CA GLU A 95 6.94 -25.46 6.52
C GLU A 95 5.63 -25.44 5.75
N TYR A 96 5.42 -24.44 4.89
CA TYR A 96 4.26 -24.36 4.01
C TYR A 96 4.18 -25.57 3.06
N LEU A 97 5.29 -25.91 2.39
CA LEU A 97 5.35 -27.10 1.52
C LEU A 97 5.16 -28.40 2.33
N THR A 98 5.73 -28.47 3.53
CA THR A 98 5.54 -29.63 4.41
C THR A 98 4.06 -29.81 4.78
N ALA A 99 3.37 -28.72 5.12
CA ALA A 99 1.94 -28.73 5.41
C ALA A 99 1.08 -29.13 4.19
N MET A 100 1.55 -28.86 2.97
CA MET A 100 0.93 -29.32 1.72
C MET A 100 1.16 -30.82 1.43
N GLY A 101 1.97 -31.51 2.25
CA GLY A 101 2.20 -32.95 2.15
C GLY A 101 3.55 -33.36 1.56
N TYR A 102 4.45 -32.41 1.29
CA TYR A 102 5.81 -32.74 0.88
C TYR A 102 6.62 -33.21 2.09
N SER A 103 7.21 -34.40 2.01
CA SER A 103 7.99 -34.99 3.12
C SER A 103 9.48 -35.14 2.81
N ASP A 104 9.85 -35.21 1.53
CA ASP A 104 11.25 -35.30 1.10
C ASP A 104 11.92 -33.91 1.10
N PRO A 105 12.98 -33.68 1.91
CA PRO A 105 13.67 -32.39 1.97
C PRO A 105 14.29 -31.94 0.63
N ALA A 106 14.74 -32.88 -0.21
CA ALA A 106 15.29 -32.54 -1.51
C ALA A 106 14.19 -32.03 -2.46
N ARG A 107 13.01 -32.67 -2.42
CA ARG A 107 11.83 -32.20 -3.15
C ARG A 107 11.33 -30.85 -2.66
N ILE A 108 11.30 -30.62 -1.34
CA ILE A 108 10.91 -29.34 -0.75
C ILE A 108 11.83 -28.22 -1.25
N GLN A 109 13.15 -28.43 -1.21
CA GLN A 109 14.12 -27.48 -1.74
C GLN A 109 13.90 -27.16 -3.22
N GLN A 110 13.60 -28.18 -4.03
CA GLN A 110 13.32 -28.01 -5.46
C GLN A 110 12.04 -27.20 -5.70
N GLU A 111 10.96 -27.51 -4.97
CA GLU A 111 9.68 -26.82 -5.11
C GLU A 111 9.75 -25.38 -4.58
N ALA A 112 10.51 -25.14 -3.52
CA ALA A 112 10.77 -23.79 -2.99
C ALA A 112 11.47 -22.88 -4.00
N ALA A 113 12.26 -23.44 -4.91
CA ALA A 113 12.93 -22.70 -5.98
C ALA A 113 12.04 -22.46 -7.21
N ASN A 114 10.82 -23.01 -7.24
CA ASN A 114 9.90 -22.86 -8.36
C ASN A 114 9.27 -21.46 -8.37
N SER A 115 9.32 -20.78 -9.52
CA SER A 115 8.71 -19.45 -9.68
C SER A 115 7.20 -19.47 -9.45
N ASP A 116 6.53 -20.57 -9.78
CA ASP A 116 5.07 -20.69 -9.68
C ASP A 116 4.59 -20.67 -8.22
N LEU A 117 5.46 -21.05 -7.27
CA LEU A 117 5.16 -20.99 -5.84
C LEU A 117 4.85 -19.55 -5.38
N SER A 118 5.29 -18.56 -6.14
CA SER A 118 4.99 -17.15 -5.90
C SER A 118 3.50 -16.83 -6.01
N CYS A 119 2.66 -17.70 -6.57
CA CYS A 119 1.21 -17.50 -6.50
C CYS A 119 0.62 -17.82 -5.13
N LEU A 120 1.31 -18.65 -4.33
CA LEU A 120 0.91 -19.12 -3.01
C LEU A 120 1.61 -18.38 -1.88
N ILE A 121 2.89 -18.03 -2.02
CA ILE A 121 3.64 -17.29 -1.00
C ILE A 121 4.54 -16.24 -1.66
N ARG A 122 4.37 -14.98 -1.30
CA ARG A 122 5.20 -13.86 -1.78
C ARG A 122 5.83 -13.11 -0.65
N PHE A 123 7.04 -12.62 -0.88
CA PHE A 123 7.74 -11.74 0.05
C PHE A 123 8.00 -10.38 -0.61
N TYR A 124 7.77 -9.30 0.11
CA TYR A 124 7.99 -7.93 -0.37
C TYR A 124 9.11 -7.26 0.41
N SER A 125 9.94 -6.50 -0.29
CA SER A 125 10.94 -5.62 0.31
C SER A 125 10.40 -4.18 0.34
N GLY A 126 10.11 -3.69 1.54
CA GLY A 126 9.39 -2.45 1.76
C GLY A 126 7.87 -2.65 1.81
N GLU A 127 7.17 -1.66 2.35
CA GLU A 127 5.71 -1.69 2.50
C GLU A 127 5.04 -1.76 1.12
N PRO A 128 4.28 -2.81 0.81
CA PRO A 128 3.49 -2.82 -0.42
C PRO A 128 2.42 -1.74 -0.29
N THR A 129 2.42 -0.77 -1.21
CA THR A 129 1.51 0.38 -1.21
C THR A 129 0.05 -0.04 -1.41
N ARG A 130 -0.61 -0.45 -0.34
CA ARG A 130 -2.08 -0.53 -0.26
C ARG A 130 -2.60 0.80 0.23
N ALA A 131 -2.54 1.82 -0.63
CA ALA A 131 -2.68 3.19 -0.16
C ALA A 131 -4.13 3.53 0.25
N LEU A 132 -4.35 3.36 1.55
CA LEU A 132 -5.48 3.79 2.38
C LEU A 132 -5.74 5.29 2.27
N LEU A 133 -4.64 6.02 2.17
CA LEU A 133 -4.52 7.46 2.06
C LEU A 133 -4.24 7.79 0.60
N LEU A 134 -5.03 8.68 0.01
CA LEU A 134 -4.58 9.34 -1.21
C LEU A 134 -3.88 10.62 -0.79
N LYS A 135 -2.62 10.78 -1.18
CA LYS A 135 -1.82 11.97 -0.89
C LYS A 135 -1.00 12.33 -2.12
N GLY A 136 -0.93 13.61 -2.43
CA GLY A 136 -0.09 14.13 -3.50
C GLY A 136 -0.04 15.66 -3.48
N VAL A 137 0.88 16.23 -4.24
CA VAL A 137 0.93 17.67 -4.49
C VAL A 137 0.26 17.90 -5.83
N PHE A 138 -0.80 18.71 -5.83
CA PHE A 138 -1.59 18.96 -7.03
C PHE A 138 -1.90 20.45 -7.17
N SER A 139 -2.26 20.84 -8.38
CA SER A 139 -2.77 22.19 -8.63
C SER A 139 -4.20 22.30 -8.10
N VAL A 140 -4.43 23.21 -7.16
CA VAL A 140 -5.70 23.37 -6.44
C VAL A 140 -6.23 24.79 -6.53
N ARG A 141 -7.55 24.91 -6.70
CA ARG A 141 -8.30 26.16 -6.62
C ARG A 141 -9.44 26.04 -5.60
N LYS A 142 -9.58 27.03 -4.71
CA LYS A 142 -10.71 27.14 -3.77
C LYS A 142 -11.82 28.01 -4.35
N GLY A 143 -13.08 27.65 -4.09
CA GLY A 143 -14.26 28.48 -4.36
C GLY A 143 -14.83 28.34 -5.77
N LYS A 144 -16.10 28.74 -5.92
CA LYS A 144 -16.90 28.58 -7.16
C LYS A 144 -16.57 29.63 -8.24
N THR A 145 -16.03 30.79 -7.86
CA THR A 145 -15.69 31.88 -8.77
C THR A 145 -14.37 31.62 -9.49
N GLN A 146 -14.27 31.96 -10.77
CA GLN A 146 -13.04 31.78 -11.56
C GLN A 146 -11.90 32.74 -11.18
N LEU A 147 -12.15 33.65 -10.23
CA LEU A 147 -11.20 34.66 -9.77
C LEU A 147 -10.07 34.10 -8.90
N HIS A 148 -10.24 32.88 -8.35
CA HIS A 148 -9.19 32.27 -7.52
C HIS A 148 -8.09 31.64 -8.37
N LYS A 149 -6.84 32.00 -8.06
CA LYS A 149 -5.63 31.48 -8.71
C LYS A 149 -5.42 30.00 -8.35
N TRP A 150 -5.06 29.19 -9.35
CA TRP A 150 -4.58 27.83 -9.15
C TRP A 150 -3.23 27.84 -8.44
N THR A 151 -3.06 27.03 -7.41
CA THR A 151 -1.83 26.96 -6.61
C THR A 151 -1.50 25.53 -6.29
N GLU A 152 -0.21 25.16 -6.30
CA GLU A 152 0.22 23.85 -5.82
C GLU A 152 -0.04 23.74 -4.31
N ARG A 153 -0.73 22.68 -3.94
CA ARG A 153 -1.10 22.35 -2.56
C ARG A 153 -0.87 20.88 -2.32
N GLN A 154 -0.50 20.54 -1.10
CA GLN A 154 -0.59 19.16 -0.66
C GLN A 154 -2.05 18.83 -0.42
N VAL A 155 -2.54 17.79 -1.08
CA VAL A 155 -3.91 17.30 -0.97
C VAL A 155 -3.88 15.90 -0.38
N ILE A 156 -4.75 15.66 0.58
CA ILE A 156 -4.87 14.37 1.26
C ILE A 156 -6.35 14.00 1.31
N LEU A 157 -6.70 12.81 0.87
CA LEU A 157 -7.97 12.17 1.12
C LEU A 157 -7.77 11.10 2.19
N CYS A 158 -8.28 11.37 3.39
CA CYS A 158 -8.21 10.48 4.54
C CYS A 158 -9.58 10.38 5.22
N GLY A 159 -10.00 9.16 5.56
CA GLY A 159 -11.32 8.93 6.17
C GLY A 159 -12.45 9.51 5.32
N THR A 160 -13.13 10.50 5.89
CA THR A 160 -14.29 11.21 5.32
C THR A 160 -13.96 12.62 4.82
N CYS A 161 -12.70 13.04 4.89
CA CYS A 161 -12.29 14.42 4.65
C CYS A 161 -11.28 14.58 3.52
N LEU A 162 -11.42 15.70 2.81
CA LEU A 162 -10.37 16.26 1.96
C LEU A 162 -9.59 17.29 2.77
N ILE A 163 -8.29 17.09 2.90
CA ILE A 163 -7.39 17.99 3.60
C ILE A 163 -6.51 18.69 2.56
N VAL A 164 -6.50 20.01 2.57
CA VAL A 164 -5.69 20.84 1.67
C VAL A 164 -4.72 21.68 2.52
N ALA A 165 -3.43 21.47 2.31
CA ALA A 165 -2.36 22.16 3.02
C ALA A 165 -1.42 22.91 2.06
N SER A 166 -0.78 23.96 2.57
CA SER A 166 0.32 24.65 1.89
C SER A 166 1.51 23.71 1.76
N VAL A 167 2.18 23.68 0.60
CA VAL A 167 3.37 22.83 0.38
C VAL A 167 4.53 23.27 1.27
N LYS A 168 4.64 24.57 1.57
CA LYS A 168 5.71 25.14 2.38
C LYS A 168 5.50 24.97 3.89
N ASP A 169 4.25 24.76 4.31
CA ASP A 169 3.84 24.77 5.72
C ASP A 169 3.17 23.44 6.12
N SER A 170 3.47 22.33 5.45
CA SER A 170 2.77 21.05 5.66
C SER A 170 2.96 20.45 7.06
N LEU A 171 4.00 20.87 7.80
CA LEU A 171 4.31 20.42 9.16
C LEU A 171 3.91 21.43 10.26
N THR A 172 3.64 22.70 9.91
CA THR A 172 3.41 23.81 10.87
C THR A 172 2.24 24.73 10.51
N GLY A 173 1.60 24.51 9.37
CA GLY A 173 0.67 25.43 8.74
C GLY A 173 -0.81 25.10 8.92
N LYS A 174 -1.64 26.13 8.68
CA LYS A 174 -3.10 26.07 8.71
C LYS A 174 -3.61 25.13 7.61
N MET A 175 -3.92 23.88 7.97
CA MET A 175 -4.60 22.94 7.08
C MET A 175 -6.08 23.33 6.94
N HIS A 176 -6.63 23.15 5.74
CA HIS A 176 -8.08 23.25 5.54
C HIS A 176 -8.67 21.87 5.42
N ILE A 177 -9.48 21.49 6.40
CA ILE A 177 -10.17 20.20 6.47
C ILE A 177 -11.59 20.41 5.95
N MET A 178 -11.98 19.66 4.92
CA MET A 178 -13.32 19.73 4.32
C MET A 178 -13.99 18.35 4.37
N PRO A 179 -15.10 18.19 5.12
CA PRO A 179 -15.84 16.93 5.12
C PRO A 179 -16.51 16.69 3.77
N LEU A 180 -16.49 15.44 3.32
CA LEU A 180 -17.02 15.01 2.04
C LEU A 180 -18.35 14.25 2.16
N ILE A 181 -18.70 13.73 3.34
CA ILE A 181 -19.98 13.04 3.55
C ILE A 181 -21.14 13.99 3.21
N GLY A 182 -22.10 13.50 2.41
CA GLY A 182 -23.23 14.28 1.91
C GLY A 182 -22.86 15.39 0.90
N GLY A 183 -21.59 15.49 0.54
CA GLY A 183 -21.06 16.40 -0.45
C GLY A 183 -21.22 15.88 -1.88
N LYS A 184 -20.44 16.45 -2.81
CA LYS A 184 -20.38 15.98 -4.20
C LYS A 184 -18.95 15.93 -4.71
N VAL A 185 -18.69 14.94 -5.56
CA VAL A 185 -17.51 14.89 -6.42
C VAL A 185 -17.96 14.86 -7.87
N GLU A 186 -17.47 15.77 -8.70
CA GLU A 186 -17.86 15.88 -10.11
C GLU A 186 -16.65 16.11 -11.01
N GLU A 187 -16.70 15.56 -12.22
CA GLU A 187 -15.70 15.82 -13.25
C GLU A 187 -15.88 17.23 -13.86
N VAL A 188 -14.76 17.93 -14.02
CA VAL A 188 -14.75 19.27 -14.64
C VAL A 188 -14.43 19.15 -16.12
N LYS A 189 -15.46 19.12 -16.96
CA LYS A 189 -15.34 18.94 -18.43
C LYS A 189 -14.39 19.91 -19.14
N ARG A 190 -14.15 21.10 -18.58
CA ARG A 190 -13.31 22.14 -19.20
C ARG A 190 -11.81 21.94 -19.00
N ARG A 191 -11.37 20.95 -18.20
CA ARG A 191 -9.96 20.70 -17.90
C ARG A 191 -9.72 19.19 -17.73
N SER A 192 -8.71 18.64 -18.42
CA SER A 192 -8.43 17.21 -18.31
C SER A 192 -8.04 16.83 -16.88
N HIS A 193 -8.48 15.66 -16.43
CA HIS A 193 -8.09 15.09 -15.14
C HIS A 193 -8.40 16.02 -13.94
N CYS A 194 -9.53 16.74 -13.97
CA CYS A 194 -9.89 17.68 -12.93
C CYS A 194 -11.18 17.27 -12.22
N LEU A 195 -11.13 17.21 -10.89
CA LEU A 195 -12.27 16.94 -10.02
C LEU A 195 -12.66 18.18 -9.23
N MET A 196 -13.97 18.39 -9.09
CA MET A 196 -14.57 19.31 -8.14
C MET A 196 -15.04 18.51 -6.93
N PHE A 197 -14.62 18.95 -5.74
CA PHE A 197 -15.05 18.44 -4.45
C PHE A 197 -15.87 19.52 -3.76
N SER A 198 -17.04 19.16 -3.23
CA SER A 198 -17.88 20.07 -2.45
C SER A 198 -18.35 19.42 -1.17
N SER A 199 -18.38 20.20 -0.08
CA SER A 199 -18.99 19.78 1.18
C SER A 199 -20.52 19.88 1.11
N ALA A 200 -21.21 19.19 2.02
CA ALA A 200 -22.65 19.36 2.20
C ALA A 200 -23.01 20.78 2.73
N GLY A 201 -24.28 21.19 2.53
CA GLY A 201 -24.87 22.38 3.17
C GLY A 201 -24.97 23.65 2.31
N SER A 202 -25.63 24.68 2.84
CA SER A 202 -25.91 25.95 2.16
C SER A 202 -24.66 26.82 1.95
N GLN A 203 -23.66 26.70 2.83
CA GLN A 203 -22.35 27.35 2.73
C GLN A 203 -21.26 26.37 2.26
N ALA A 204 -21.61 25.52 1.29
CA ALA A 204 -20.73 24.48 0.75
C ALA A 204 -19.37 25.06 0.31
N GLN A 205 -18.30 24.56 0.93
CA GLN A 205 -16.95 24.83 0.46
C GLN A 205 -16.70 24.00 -0.79
N THR A 206 -15.92 24.54 -1.71
CA THR A 206 -15.62 23.87 -2.99
C THR A 206 -14.14 23.96 -3.28
N TYR A 207 -13.55 22.82 -3.65
CA TYR A 207 -12.19 22.72 -4.13
C TYR A 207 -12.16 22.07 -5.50
N TYR A 208 -11.32 22.61 -6.37
CA TYR A 208 -11.00 22.03 -7.66
C TYR A 208 -9.57 21.51 -7.58
N VAL A 209 -9.36 20.25 -7.93
CA VAL A 209 -8.05 19.60 -7.92
C VAL A 209 -7.77 19.11 -9.33
N ASN A 210 -6.62 19.49 -9.87
CA ASN A 210 -6.15 19.05 -11.17
C ASN A 210 -5.03 18.02 -10.99
N PHE A 211 -5.27 16.81 -11.46
CA PHE A 211 -4.32 15.71 -11.38
C PHE A 211 -3.43 15.68 -12.63
N ASP A 212 -2.19 15.23 -12.45
CA ASP A 212 -1.22 15.19 -13.54
C ASP A 212 -1.46 13.98 -14.45
N THR A 213 -1.94 12.87 -13.88
CA THR A 213 -2.16 11.62 -14.60
C THR A 213 -3.63 11.17 -14.60
N LEU A 214 -4.04 10.45 -15.64
CA LEU A 214 -5.35 9.81 -15.70
C LEU A 214 -5.52 8.76 -14.58
N ALA A 215 -4.44 8.06 -14.22
CA ALA A 215 -4.44 7.04 -13.18
C ALA A 215 -4.77 7.66 -11.80
N ASP A 216 -4.12 8.77 -11.45
CA ASP A 216 -4.42 9.52 -10.23
C ASP A 216 -5.86 10.02 -10.24
N TYR A 217 -6.28 10.67 -11.34
CA TYR A 217 -7.67 11.13 -11.48
C TYR A 217 -8.68 10.02 -11.20
N GLN A 218 -8.55 8.87 -11.85
CA GLN A 218 -9.49 7.76 -11.69
C GLN A 218 -9.45 7.19 -10.28
N ARG A 219 -8.25 7.06 -9.69
CA ARG A 219 -8.06 6.56 -8.33
C ARG A 219 -8.69 7.47 -7.29
N TRP A 220 -8.46 8.78 -7.41
CA TRP A 220 -9.07 9.80 -6.57
C TRP A 220 -10.58 9.87 -6.75
N HIS A 221 -11.08 9.83 -7.98
CA HIS A 221 -12.51 9.84 -8.28
C HIS A 221 -13.22 8.64 -7.66
N ARG A 222 -12.70 7.41 -7.84
CA ARG A 222 -13.28 6.18 -7.27
C ARG A 222 -13.38 6.26 -5.75
N LYS A 223 -12.30 6.64 -5.06
CA LYS A 223 -12.27 6.71 -3.60
C LYS A 223 -13.17 7.82 -3.07
N ALA A 224 -13.11 9.02 -3.64
CA ALA A 224 -13.92 10.15 -3.21
C ALA A 224 -15.42 9.92 -3.46
N SER A 225 -15.79 9.31 -4.59
CA SER A 225 -17.17 8.96 -4.91
C SER A 225 -17.76 8.02 -3.85
N LYS A 226 -16.97 7.04 -3.41
CA LYS A 226 -17.37 6.15 -2.30
C LYS A 226 -17.64 6.95 -1.03
N VAL A 227 -16.74 7.86 -0.64
CA VAL A 227 -16.87 8.68 0.57
C VAL A 227 -18.10 9.59 0.53
N VAL A 228 -18.32 10.34 -0.56
CA VAL A 228 -19.48 11.26 -0.63
C VAL A 228 -20.82 10.52 -0.61
N SER A 229 -20.85 9.27 -1.09
CA SER A 229 -22.04 8.41 -1.10
C SER A 229 -22.37 7.75 0.25
N GLN A 230 -21.50 7.88 1.25
CA GLN A 230 -21.74 7.30 2.57
C GLN A 230 -22.89 8.03 3.27
N THR A 231 -23.83 7.25 3.83
CA THR A 231 -24.97 7.74 4.62
C THR A 231 -24.69 7.71 6.13
N VAL A 232 -23.68 6.95 6.54
CA VAL A 232 -23.22 6.82 7.92
C VAL A 232 -21.76 7.24 7.95
N SER A 233 -21.34 7.95 8.99
CA SER A 233 -19.95 8.33 9.23
C SER A 233 -19.09 7.14 9.67
N LEU A 234 -19.10 6.10 8.84
CA LEU A 234 -18.32 4.88 8.99
C LEU A 234 -17.12 4.95 8.05
N VAL A 235 -15.93 4.83 8.63
CA VAL A 235 -14.71 4.63 7.85
C VAL A 235 -14.35 3.15 7.91
N ASP A 236 -14.37 2.51 6.75
CA ASP A 236 -13.97 1.12 6.62
C ASP A 236 -12.49 1.02 6.22
N LEU A 237 -11.65 0.66 7.20
CA LEU A 237 -10.24 0.36 7.02
C LEU A 237 -9.95 -1.13 7.24
N SER A 238 -10.94 -2.01 7.10
CA SER A 238 -10.70 -3.44 7.22
C SER A 238 -9.88 -4.00 6.06
N CYS A 239 -9.12 -5.06 6.32
CA CYS A 239 -8.33 -5.79 5.30
C CYS A 239 -7.22 -4.97 4.61
N TYR A 240 -6.73 -3.92 5.26
CA TYR A 240 -5.64 -3.09 4.74
C TYR A 240 -4.28 -3.45 5.32
N SER A 241 -4.22 -4.43 6.21
CA SER A 241 -3.00 -4.84 6.89
C SER A 241 -2.35 -3.73 7.71
N LEU A 242 -3.18 -2.87 8.31
CA LEU A 242 -2.70 -1.75 9.12
C LEU A 242 -1.98 -2.23 10.37
N GLU A 243 -0.82 -1.63 10.66
CA GLU A 243 -0.17 -1.70 11.97
C GLU A 243 -0.57 -0.51 12.85
N THR A 244 -0.79 0.66 12.24
CA THR A 244 -1.20 1.89 12.93
C THR A 244 -2.28 2.61 12.14
N VAL A 245 -3.10 3.39 12.83
CA VAL A 245 -4.06 4.30 12.19
C VAL A 245 -3.36 5.61 11.87
N SER A 246 -3.60 6.13 10.66
CA SER A 246 -3.04 7.41 10.24
C SER A 246 -3.59 8.56 11.10
N GLU A 247 -2.71 9.45 11.59
CA GLU A 247 -3.10 10.63 12.37
C GLU A 247 -4.08 11.54 11.62
N TYR A 248 -4.02 11.55 10.28
CA TYR A 248 -4.93 12.35 9.48
C TYR A 248 -6.41 11.95 9.63
N LEU A 249 -6.67 10.73 10.11
CA LEU A 249 -8.03 10.27 10.39
C LEU A 249 -8.69 11.08 11.51
N PHE A 250 -7.91 11.55 12.49
CA PHE A 250 -8.43 12.33 13.61
C PHE A 250 -8.85 13.76 13.24
N TYR A 251 -8.51 14.22 12.02
CA TYR A 251 -9.04 15.48 11.50
C TYR A 251 -10.50 15.38 11.07
N SER A 252 -10.99 14.17 10.80
CA SER A 252 -12.39 13.93 10.49
C SER A 252 -13.23 13.92 11.77
N GLN A 253 -13.94 15.03 12.01
CA GLN A 253 -14.76 15.22 13.21
C GLN A 253 -16.09 14.47 13.17
N ASP A 254 -16.49 13.96 12.00
CA ASP A 254 -17.77 13.33 11.78
C ASP A 254 -17.75 11.81 11.97
N ILE A 255 -16.57 11.17 12.05
CA ILE A 255 -16.45 9.71 12.16
C ILE A 255 -17.07 9.21 13.46
N THR A 256 -18.05 8.33 13.33
CA THR A 256 -18.72 7.67 14.47
C THR A 256 -18.37 6.19 14.58
N HIS A 257 -17.99 5.56 13.46
CA HIS A 257 -17.67 4.14 13.42
C HIS A 257 -16.38 3.92 12.61
N LEU A 258 -15.44 3.17 13.17
CA LEU A 258 -14.20 2.79 12.49
C LEU A 258 -14.11 1.27 12.42
N ASN A 259 -14.16 0.71 11.21
CA ASN A 259 -13.97 -0.72 11.01
C ASN A 259 -12.49 -1.01 10.78
N LEU A 260 -11.83 -1.59 11.78
CA LEU A 260 -10.42 -2.02 11.74
C LEU A 260 -10.24 -3.54 11.62
N ARG A 261 -11.31 -4.29 11.31
CA ARG A 261 -11.23 -5.76 11.24
C ARG A 261 -10.17 -6.24 10.26
N HIS A 262 -9.56 -7.39 10.55
CA HIS A 262 -8.57 -8.01 9.66
C HIS A 262 -7.38 -7.09 9.33
N ASN A 263 -6.86 -6.42 10.36
CA ASN A 263 -5.60 -5.68 10.35
C ASN A 263 -4.64 -6.23 11.41
N PHE A 264 -3.38 -5.81 11.38
CA PHE A 264 -2.32 -6.24 12.29
C PHE A 264 -1.99 -5.13 13.29
N MET A 265 -3.03 -4.53 13.88
CA MET A 265 -2.91 -3.34 14.71
C MET A 265 -1.93 -3.54 15.87
N SER A 266 -0.93 -2.68 15.98
CA SER A 266 -0.02 -2.63 17.11
C SER A 266 -0.72 -2.04 18.33
N LEU A 267 -0.37 -2.54 19.51
CA LEU A 267 -0.78 -1.97 20.80
C LEU A 267 0.07 -0.73 21.16
N GLU A 268 1.31 -0.66 20.68
CA GLU A 268 2.28 0.37 21.02
C GLU A 268 2.70 1.21 19.79
N GLY A 269 2.98 2.50 20.00
CA GLY A 269 3.45 3.44 18.97
C GLY A 269 2.45 4.56 18.58
N PRO A 270 2.89 5.61 17.87
CA PRO A 270 2.02 6.66 17.37
C PRO A 270 0.97 6.07 16.40
N GLY A 271 -0.32 6.30 16.69
CA GLY A 271 -1.43 5.70 15.93
C GLY A 271 -1.81 4.27 16.33
N SER A 272 -1.25 3.73 17.44
CA SER A 272 -1.66 2.44 18.01
C SER A 272 -3.03 2.50 18.68
N LEU A 273 -3.61 1.33 18.98
CA LEU A 273 -4.95 1.23 19.59
C LEU A 273 -5.08 1.98 20.93
N ILE A 274 -3.98 2.13 21.69
CA ILE A 274 -4.01 2.85 22.98
C ILE A 274 -4.17 4.36 22.82
N ASN A 275 -3.80 4.89 21.66
CA ASN A 275 -3.84 6.31 21.35
C ASN A 275 -5.14 6.71 20.63
N LEU A 276 -6.03 5.76 20.36
CA LEU A 276 -7.37 6.06 19.87
C LEU A 276 -8.21 6.62 21.02
N PRO A 277 -8.90 7.78 20.82
CA PRO A 277 -9.84 8.28 21.82
C PRO A 277 -10.92 7.21 22.04
N ARG A 278 -11.16 6.87 23.31
CA ARG A 278 -12.20 5.92 23.74
C ARG A 278 -13.58 6.55 23.68
#